data_AF-A0A954WHP7-F1
#
_entry.id   AF-A0A954WHP7-F1
#
_cell.length_a   1.000
_cell.length_b   1.000
_cell.length_c   1.000
_cell.angle_alpha   90.00
_cell.angle_beta   90.00
_cell.angle_gamma   90.00
#
_symmetry.space_group_name_H-M   'P 1'
#
loop_
_entity.id
_entity.type
_entity.pdbx_description
1 polymer ?
#
loop_
_entity_poly.entity_id
_entity_poly.type
_entity_poly.pdbx_seq_one_letter_code
_entity_poly.pdbx_strand_id
1 'polypeptide(L)'
;LPVRVDVVSTTAGHSFPTGFTAERQLWISVELRDPSGKVVFASGDLDHNADLRDDHSHEVLAGKIPRDRYLMNFQNKFTALTNKGTDRTVVLSVNRHLAPLSVLRPANGISASFGRPAGFRIAKASLPPLKTIGREYPIRAGECLGPHNLHVRLNFRHLPPTLLDHIGVPHLKHLLEVVVIDEYQCVVHIGP
;
A
#
# COMPACT_ATOMS: atom_id res chain seq x y z
N LEU A 1 -1.85 23.59 5.92
CA LEU A 1 -3.17 23.33 5.31
C LEU A 1 -3.58 21.89 5.57
N PRO A 2 -4.62 21.61 6.38
CA PRO A 2 -5.15 20.26 6.48
C PRO A 2 -5.92 19.92 5.19
N VAL A 3 -5.43 18.93 4.43
CA VAL A 3 -6.16 18.40 3.27
C VAL A 3 -6.74 17.06 3.64
N ARG A 4 -8.05 16.90 3.48
CA ARG A 4 -8.71 15.60 3.66
C ARG A 4 -8.98 14.98 2.30
N VAL A 5 -8.55 13.73 2.12
CA VAL A 5 -8.91 12.92 0.95
C VAL A 5 -9.80 11.79 1.42
N ASP A 6 -10.98 11.68 0.81
CA ASP A 6 -11.93 10.61 1.04
C ASP A 6 -12.01 9.71 -0.20
N VAL A 7 -12.03 8.39 0.02
CA VAL A 7 -12.22 7.38 -1.02
C VAL A 7 -13.56 6.72 -0.78
N VAL A 8 -14.44 6.78 -1.77
CA VAL A 8 -15.81 6.27 -1.69
C VAL A 8 -15.93 5.02 -2.53
N SER A 9 -16.31 3.89 -1.92
CA SER A 9 -16.71 2.71 -2.68
C SER A 9 -18.10 2.94 -3.26
N THR A 10 -18.20 2.98 -4.59
CA THR A 10 -19.49 3.11 -5.30
C THR A 10 -20.19 1.76 -5.52
N THR A 11 -19.54 0.65 -5.18
CA THR A 11 -20.05 -0.71 -5.39
C THR A 11 -20.60 -1.33 -4.10
N ALA A 12 -21.70 -2.08 -4.22
CA ALA A 12 -22.40 -2.73 -3.09
C ALA A 12 -22.04 -4.21 -2.85
N GLY A 13 -21.18 -4.79 -3.69
CA GLY A 13 -20.88 -6.24 -3.67
C GLY A 13 -19.86 -6.65 -2.62
N HIS A 14 -18.58 -6.55 -2.97
CA HIS A 14 -17.47 -6.99 -2.12
C HIS A 14 -16.48 -5.84 -1.87
N SER A 15 -15.53 -6.05 -0.95
CA SER A 15 -14.45 -5.10 -0.71
C SER A 15 -13.52 -4.97 -1.92
N PHE A 16 -12.88 -3.82 -2.08
CA PHE A 16 -11.89 -3.56 -3.13
C PHE A 16 -10.54 -3.14 -2.50
N PRO A 17 -9.41 -3.73 -2.91
CA PRO A 17 -9.27 -4.85 -3.86
C PRO A 17 -9.86 -6.17 -3.31
N THR A 18 -10.18 -7.11 -4.20
CA THR A 18 -10.65 -8.47 -3.87
C THR A 18 -9.62 -9.54 -4.29
N GLY A 19 -9.86 -10.83 -4.02
CA GLY A 19 -9.00 -11.95 -4.46
C GLY A 19 -7.65 -12.01 -3.71
N PHE A 20 -6.54 -11.97 -4.45
CA PHE A 20 -5.17 -11.89 -3.91
C PHE A 20 -4.87 -10.52 -3.28
N THR A 21 -5.67 -10.18 -2.28
CA THR A 21 -5.70 -8.85 -1.64
C THR A 21 -4.43 -8.50 -0.87
N ALA A 22 -3.59 -9.49 -0.56
CA ALA A 22 -2.30 -9.27 0.06
C ALA A 22 -1.22 -8.79 -0.91
N GLU A 23 -1.45 -8.95 -2.21
CA GLU A 23 -0.52 -8.60 -3.28
C GLU A 23 -1.05 -7.40 -4.06
N ARG A 24 -2.38 -7.27 -4.18
CA ARG A 24 -3.02 -6.14 -4.85
C ARG A 24 -2.92 -4.88 -4.01
N GLN A 25 -2.29 -3.86 -4.56
CA GLN A 25 -2.15 -2.57 -3.92
C GLN A 25 -3.11 -1.57 -4.53
N LEU A 26 -3.93 -0.97 -3.67
CA LEU A 26 -4.78 0.17 -3.97
C LEU A 26 -4.39 1.25 -2.98
N TRP A 27 -3.93 2.40 -3.45
CA TRP A 27 -3.45 3.45 -2.55
C TRP A 27 -3.72 4.83 -3.12
N ILE A 28 -3.65 5.82 -2.24
CA ILE A 28 -3.74 7.23 -2.60
C ILE A 28 -2.34 7.81 -2.69
N SER A 29 -2.04 8.51 -3.79
CA SER A 29 -0.92 9.44 -3.85
C SER A 29 -1.42 10.88 -3.74
N VAL A 30 -0.84 11.65 -2.83
CA VAL A 30 -1.09 13.09 -2.65
C VAL A 30 0.22 13.83 -2.84
N GLU A 31 0.25 14.76 -3.79
CA GLU A 31 1.41 15.57 -4.10
C GLU A 31 1.00 17.05 -4.11
N LEU A 32 1.75 17.90 -3.39
CA LEU A 32 1.63 19.35 -3.49
C LEU A 32 2.91 19.90 -4.12
N ARG A 33 2.78 20.65 -5.21
CA ARG A 33 3.87 21.38 -5.85
C ARG A 33 3.73 22.88 -5.63
N ASP A 34 4.84 23.55 -5.36
CA ASP A 34 4.89 25.01 -5.28
C ASP A 34 4.82 25.67 -6.68
N PRO A 35 4.72 27.01 -6.78
CA PRO A 35 4.70 27.71 -8.07
C PRO A 35 5.93 27.46 -8.95
N SER A 36 7.06 27.03 -8.38
CA SER A 36 8.28 26.67 -9.12
C SER A 36 8.26 25.23 -9.65
N GLY A 37 7.23 24.44 -9.29
CA GLY A 37 7.08 23.03 -9.66
C GLY A 37 7.75 22.06 -8.68
N LYS A 38 8.34 22.54 -7.59
CA LYS A 38 9.00 21.71 -6.58
C LYS A 38 7.96 21.04 -5.69
N VAL A 39 8.13 19.74 -5.44
CA VAL A 39 7.29 18.98 -4.51
C VAL A 39 7.58 19.44 -3.07
N VAL A 40 6.59 20.03 -2.41
CA VAL A 40 6.67 20.47 -1.01
C VAL A 40 6.01 19.48 -0.05
N PHE A 41 5.15 18.60 -0.56
CA PHE A 41 4.55 17.51 0.20
C PHE A 41 4.27 16.32 -0.73
N ALA A 42 4.58 15.12 -0.26
CA ALA A 42 4.26 13.87 -0.95
C ALA A 42 3.89 12.76 0.05
N SER A 43 2.83 12.03 -0.26
CA SER A 43 2.45 10.76 0.36
C SER A 43 1.94 9.81 -0.72
N GLY A 44 2.16 8.51 -0.59
CA GLY A 44 1.82 7.51 -1.60
C GLY A 44 2.70 7.56 -2.86
N ASP A 45 3.81 8.29 -2.81
CA ASP A 45 4.92 8.24 -3.75
C ASP A 45 5.70 6.93 -3.61
N LEU A 46 6.39 6.58 -4.69
CA LEU A 46 7.18 5.35 -4.80
C LEU A 46 8.66 5.66 -4.57
N ASP A 47 9.38 4.72 -3.95
CA ASP A 47 10.83 4.78 -3.84
C ASP A 47 11.53 4.38 -5.15
N HIS A 48 12.86 4.34 -5.15
CA HIS A 48 13.65 4.00 -6.35
C HIS A 48 13.41 2.56 -6.83
N ASN A 49 12.95 1.67 -5.95
CA ASN A 49 12.58 0.30 -6.29
C ASN A 49 11.11 0.18 -6.75
N ALA A 50 10.45 1.32 -6.92
CA ALA A 50 9.02 1.48 -7.16
C ALA A 50 8.14 0.95 -6.01
N ASP A 51 8.67 0.71 -4.81
CA ASP A 51 7.86 0.29 -3.67
C ASP A 51 7.13 1.47 -3.02
N LEU A 52 5.98 1.18 -2.41
CA LEU A 52 5.40 2.14 -1.47
C LEU A 52 6.31 2.24 -0.25
N ARG A 53 6.48 3.44 0.29
CA ARG A 53 7.33 3.71 1.46
C ARG A 53 6.71 3.20 2.77
N ASP A 54 6.32 1.93 2.80
CA ASP A 54 5.75 1.23 3.95
C ASP A 54 6.77 0.31 4.63
N ASP A 55 6.30 -0.59 5.50
CA ASP A 55 7.12 -1.54 6.23
C ASP A 55 7.68 -2.70 5.39
N HIS A 56 7.38 -2.76 4.09
CA HIS A 56 7.92 -3.73 3.14
C HIS A 56 8.94 -3.13 2.17
N SER A 57 9.02 -1.80 2.03
CA SER A 57 10.05 -1.15 1.19
C SER A 57 11.47 -1.47 1.67
N HIS A 58 12.33 -1.87 0.74
CA HIS A 58 13.74 -2.15 1.03
C HIS A 58 14.48 -0.90 1.52
N GLU A 59 14.20 0.28 0.97
CA GLU A 59 14.87 1.52 1.36
C GLU A 59 14.43 2.01 2.73
N VAL A 60 13.15 1.85 3.07
CA VAL A 60 12.62 2.13 4.42
C VAL A 60 13.24 1.20 5.45
N LEU A 61 13.27 -0.11 5.16
CA LEU A 61 13.87 -1.10 6.06
C LEU A 61 15.38 -0.89 6.25
N ALA A 62 16.07 -0.41 5.22
CA ALA A 62 17.48 -0.05 5.29
C ALA A 62 17.75 1.32 5.94
N GLY A 63 16.70 2.08 6.30
CA GLY A 63 16.81 3.42 6.89
C GLY A 63 17.33 4.49 5.92
N LYS A 64 17.30 4.23 4.60
CA LYS A 64 17.76 5.18 3.57
C LYS A 64 16.77 6.31 3.34
N ILE A 65 15.48 5.99 3.42
CA ILE A 65 14.38 6.94 3.29
C ILE A 65 13.42 6.80 4.47
N PRO A 66 12.72 7.88 4.86
CA PRO A 66 11.70 7.79 5.89
C PRO A 66 10.47 7.00 5.40
N ARG A 67 9.87 6.22 6.30
CA ARG A 67 8.56 5.61 6.09
C ARG A 67 7.50 6.69 5.89
N ASP A 68 6.63 6.52 4.91
CA ASP A 68 5.46 7.37 4.73
C ASP A 68 4.42 7.07 5.83
N ARG A 69 4.30 8.01 6.78
CA ARG A 69 3.37 7.92 7.90
C ARG A 69 1.93 8.23 7.51
N TYR A 70 1.72 8.86 6.36
CA TYR A 70 0.42 9.27 5.87
C TYR A 70 -0.11 8.36 4.76
N LEU A 71 0.69 7.38 4.31
CA LEU A 71 0.31 6.40 3.29
C LEU A 71 -1.05 5.75 3.58
N MET A 72 -2.01 6.03 2.72
CA MET A 72 -3.33 5.41 2.72
C MET A 72 -3.36 4.29 1.68
N ASN A 73 -3.18 3.06 2.16
CA ASN A 73 -3.12 1.84 1.34
C ASN A 73 -4.19 0.84 1.81
N PHE A 74 -4.99 0.34 0.89
CA PHE A 74 -6.08 -0.63 1.10
C PHE A 74 -5.65 -2.09 0.82
N GLN A 75 -4.36 -2.32 0.61
CA GLN A 75 -3.77 -3.66 0.54
C GLN A 75 -3.93 -4.38 1.88
N ASN A 76 -4.48 -5.58 1.86
CA ASN A 76 -4.46 -6.44 3.04
C ASN A 76 -3.04 -6.90 3.33
N LYS A 77 -2.66 -7.16 4.58
CA LYS A 77 -1.32 -7.68 4.88
C LYS A 77 -1.40 -8.99 5.63
N PHE A 78 -0.61 -9.97 5.20
CA PHE A 78 -0.37 -11.15 6.04
C PHE A 78 0.40 -10.69 7.27
N THR A 79 -0.09 -11.09 8.43
CA THR A 79 0.51 -10.81 9.72
C THR A 79 0.87 -12.14 10.36
N ALA A 80 2.15 -12.32 10.65
CA ALA A 80 2.70 -13.52 11.24
C ALA A 80 2.99 -13.29 12.72
N LEU A 81 2.65 -14.28 13.54
CA LEU A 81 3.11 -14.36 14.92
C LEU A 81 4.63 -14.59 14.93
N THR A 82 5.34 -13.75 15.67
CA THR A 82 6.80 -13.85 15.83
C THR A 82 7.13 -14.71 17.05
N ASN A 83 8.31 -15.33 17.06
CA ASN A 83 8.80 -16.09 18.21
C ASN A 83 9.24 -15.20 19.38
N LYS A 84 9.42 -13.89 19.12
CA LYS A 84 9.75 -12.84 20.10
C LYS A 84 9.17 -11.51 19.63
N GLY A 85 8.59 -10.75 20.56
CA GLY A 85 8.02 -9.43 20.28
C GLY A 85 6.57 -9.50 19.80
N THR A 86 6.17 -8.51 19.01
CA THR A 86 4.81 -8.41 18.47
C THR A 86 4.70 -9.09 17.11
N ASP A 87 3.46 -9.35 16.71
CA ASP A 87 3.10 -9.65 15.34
C ASP A 87 3.76 -8.68 14.34
N ARG A 88 4.12 -9.18 13.16
CA ARG A 88 4.64 -8.36 12.06
C ARG A 88 3.99 -8.70 10.73
N THR A 89 3.87 -7.72 9.86
CA THR A 89 3.44 -7.95 8.49
C THR A 89 4.55 -8.70 7.74
N VAL A 90 4.18 -9.60 6.83
CA VAL A 90 5.14 -10.39 6.05
C VAL A 90 4.71 -10.50 4.60
N VAL A 91 5.68 -10.60 3.71
CA VAL A 91 5.47 -11.01 2.32
C VAL A 91 5.56 -12.54 2.29
N LEU A 92 4.45 -13.20 1.95
CA LEU A 92 4.42 -14.65 1.77
C LEU A 92 4.62 -14.98 0.30
N SER A 93 5.86 -15.27 -0.09
CA SER A 93 6.13 -15.92 -1.37
C SER A 93 5.77 -17.41 -1.28
N VAL A 94 5.20 -17.98 -2.35
CA VAL A 94 5.04 -19.44 -2.43
C VAL A 94 6.41 -20.10 -2.34
N ASN A 95 6.49 -21.22 -1.62
CA ASN A 95 7.74 -21.97 -1.48
C ASN A 95 8.23 -22.46 -2.85
N ARG A 96 9.36 -21.92 -3.34
CA ARG A 96 9.97 -22.35 -4.61
C ARG A 96 10.96 -23.51 -4.48
N HIS A 97 11.35 -23.86 -3.25
CA HIS A 97 12.37 -24.89 -2.96
C HIS A 97 11.81 -26.21 -2.44
N LEU A 98 10.49 -26.32 -2.26
CA LEU A 98 9.85 -27.61 -2.03
C LEU A 98 9.42 -28.13 -3.40
N ALA A 99 9.85 -29.33 -3.76
CA ALA A 99 9.26 -30.05 -4.88
C ALA A 99 7.72 -30.00 -4.71
N PRO A 100 6.93 -29.78 -5.78
CA PRO A 100 5.48 -29.78 -5.70
C PRO A 100 4.98 -31.23 -5.53
N LEU A 101 5.37 -31.89 -4.44
CA LEU A 101 4.58 -32.99 -3.93
C LEU A 101 3.35 -32.37 -3.28
N SER A 102 2.18 -32.72 -3.81
CA SER A 102 0.92 -32.54 -3.10
C SER A 102 0.97 -33.36 -1.81
N VAL A 103 1.53 -32.78 -0.75
CA VAL A 103 1.50 -33.42 0.56
C VAL A 103 0.15 -33.10 1.17
N LEU A 104 -0.80 -34.05 1.05
CA LEU A 104 -1.97 -34.11 1.91
C LEU A 104 -1.45 -34.36 3.34
N ARG A 105 -1.28 -33.28 4.10
CA ARG A 105 -1.12 -33.35 5.56
C ARG A 105 -2.49 -33.14 6.19
N PRO A 106 -3.18 -34.21 6.63
CA PRO A 106 -4.34 -34.04 7.49
C PRO A 106 -3.94 -33.14 8.66
N ALA A 107 -4.75 -32.13 8.94
CA ALA A 107 -4.54 -31.32 10.11
C ALA A 107 -4.57 -32.22 11.36
N ASN A 108 -3.52 -32.20 12.17
CA ASN A 108 -3.43 -32.94 13.43
C ASN A 108 -4.16 -32.24 14.60
N GLY A 109 -5.03 -31.29 14.28
CA GLY A 109 -5.86 -30.54 15.21
C GLY A 109 -7.06 -29.93 14.47
N ILE A 110 -7.91 -29.20 15.18
CA ILE A 110 -9.12 -28.53 14.68
C ILE A 110 -8.83 -27.37 13.69
N SER A 111 -7.80 -27.45 12.86
CA SER A 111 -7.51 -26.46 11.80
C SER A 111 -8.71 -26.25 10.87
N ALA A 112 -9.58 -27.26 10.73
CA ALA A 112 -10.86 -27.16 10.04
C ALA A 112 -11.79 -26.09 10.66
N SER A 113 -11.72 -25.84 11.97
CA SER A 113 -12.51 -24.80 12.65
C SER A 113 -11.96 -23.39 12.43
N PHE A 114 -10.64 -23.23 12.20
CA PHE A 114 -10.03 -21.91 12.05
C PHE A 114 -9.91 -21.44 10.59
N GLY A 115 -9.94 -22.36 9.61
CA GLY A 115 -9.86 -22.03 8.18
C GLY A 115 -8.54 -21.35 7.76
N ARG A 116 -7.51 -21.34 8.62
CA ARG A 116 -6.19 -20.72 8.39
C ARG A 116 -5.11 -21.34 9.29
N PRO A 117 -3.81 -21.23 8.95
CA PRO A 117 -2.72 -21.60 9.85
C PRO A 117 -2.74 -20.78 11.15
N ALA A 118 -2.46 -21.42 12.30
CA ALA A 118 -2.58 -20.81 13.63
C ALA A 118 -1.69 -19.56 13.83
N GLY A 119 -0.55 -19.48 13.15
CA GLY A 119 0.41 -18.38 13.27
C GLY A 119 0.23 -17.23 12.27
N PHE A 120 -0.80 -17.27 11.41
CA PHE A 120 -1.02 -16.26 10.37
C PHE A 120 -2.42 -15.70 10.41
N ARG A 121 -2.54 -14.39 10.31
CA ARG A 121 -3.83 -13.69 10.10
C ARG A 121 -3.70 -12.67 8.97
N ILE A 122 -4.85 -12.22 8.48
CA ILE A 122 -4.91 -11.13 7.50
C ILE A 122 -5.32 -9.87 8.25
N ALA A 123 -4.46 -8.85 8.22
CA ALA A 123 -4.81 -7.49 8.59
C ALA A 123 -5.62 -6.89 7.42
N LYS A 124 -6.93 -6.79 7.60
CA LYS A 124 -7.83 -6.24 6.57
C LYS A 124 -7.70 -4.71 6.50
N ALA A 125 -7.40 -4.22 5.30
CA ALA A 125 -7.40 -2.80 4.94
C ALA A 125 -8.24 -2.51 3.68
N SER A 126 -8.74 -3.53 2.97
CA SER A 126 -9.57 -3.34 1.77
C SER A 126 -10.75 -2.40 2.01
N LEU A 127 -11.04 -1.56 1.04
CA LEU A 127 -12.17 -0.63 1.06
C LEU A 127 -13.49 -1.42 1.05
N PRO A 128 -14.32 -1.36 2.10
CA PRO A 128 -15.59 -2.08 2.15
C PRO A 128 -16.62 -1.53 1.15
N PRO A 129 -17.61 -2.35 0.73
CA PRO A 129 -18.66 -1.89 -0.16
C PRO A 129 -19.45 -0.73 0.45
N LEU A 130 -19.85 0.23 -0.40
CA LEU A 130 -20.58 1.46 -0.06
C LEU A 130 -19.98 2.30 1.09
N LYS A 131 -18.70 2.08 1.42
CA LYS A 131 -18.04 2.79 2.53
C LYS A 131 -17.15 3.90 2.01
N THR A 132 -17.14 4.99 2.77
CA THR A 132 -16.17 6.08 2.65
C THR A 132 -15.09 5.92 3.70
N ILE A 133 -13.83 5.91 3.28
CA ILE A 133 -12.67 5.95 4.16
C ILE A 133 -11.82 7.14 3.75
N GLY A 134 -11.41 7.96 4.72
CA GLY A 134 -10.61 9.14 4.48
C GLY A 134 -9.41 9.28 5.39
N ARG A 135 -8.51 10.17 4.99
CA ARG A 135 -7.36 10.59 5.80
C ARG A 135 -7.08 12.07 5.63
N GLU A 136 -6.66 12.68 6.72
CA GLU A 136 -6.15 14.05 6.75
C GLU A 136 -4.63 14.05 6.57
N TYR A 137 -4.16 14.94 5.70
CA TYR A 137 -2.77 15.16 5.38
C TYR A 137 -2.35 16.52 5.95
N PRO A 138 -1.40 16.57 6.88
CA PRO A 138 -0.93 17.82 7.48
C PRO A 138 0.07 18.49 6.53
N ILE A 139 -0.44 19.03 5.42
CA ILE A 139 0.39 19.66 4.40
C ILE A 139 0.98 20.95 4.96
N ARG A 140 2.30 20.99 5.06
CA ARG A 140 3.06 22.21 5.36
C ARG A 140 3.52 22.77 4.03
N ALA A 141 2.78 23.76 3.54
CA ALA A 141 3.33 24.62 2.51
C ALA A 141 4.55 25.31 3.09
N GLY A 142 5.66 25.25 2.37
CA GLY A 142 6.89 25.91 2.78
C GLY A 142 6.73 27.43 2.80
N GLU A 143 7.85 28.14 2.75
CA GLU A 143 7.87 29.61 2.73
C GLU A 143 7.43 30.21 1.38
N CYS A 144 7.27 29.38 0.35
CA CYS A 144 6.85 29.85 -0.96
C CYS A 144 5.36 30.22 -0.93
N LEU A 145 5.05 31.48 -1.22
CA LEU A 145 3.69 31.99 -1.36
C LEU A 145 3.21 31.83 -2.81
N GLY A 146 1.89 31.79 -3.00
CA GLY A 146 1.27 31.78 -4.32
C GLY A 146 0.53 30.47 -4.67
N PRO A 147 0.26 30.23 -5.97
CA PRO A 147 -0.56 29.11 -6.42
C PRO A 147 0.21 27.78 -6.36
N HIS A 148 -0.18 26.92 -5.43
CA HIS A 148 0.34 25.57 -5.32
C HIS A 148 -0.59 24.59 -6.03
N ASN A 149 -0.02 23.63 -6.75
CA ASN A 149 -0.79 22.60 -7.44
C ASN A 149 -0.91 21.37 -6.55
N LEU A 150 -2.12 21.05 -6.10
CA LEU A 150 -2.44 19.82 -5.39
C LEU A 150 -2.89 18.77 -6.41
N HIS A 151 -2.29 17.60 -6.34
CA HIS A 151 -2.61 16.47 -7.19
C HIS A 151 -2.85 15.23 -6.33
N VAL A 152 -4.03 14.63 -6.50
CA VAL A 152 -4.45 13.43 -5.79
C VAL A 152 -4.80 12.37 -6.81
N ARG A 153 -4.32 11.14 -6.61
CA ARG A 153 -4.66 9.99 -7.46
C ARG A 153 -5.01 8.77 -6.63
N LEU A 154 -6.01 8.03 -7.08
CA LEU A 154 -6.30 6.68 -6.64
C LEU A 154 -5.61 5.71 -7.59
N ASN A 155 -4.58 5.04 -7.09
CA ASN A 155 -3.72 4.17 -7.88
C ASN A 155 -3.98 2.70 -7.54
N PHE A 156 -3.89 1.85 -8.54
CA PHE A 156 -3.95 0.40 -8.38
C PHE A 156 -2.78 -0.28 -9.09
N ARG A 157 -2.23 -1.32 -8.47
CA ARG A 157 -1.35 -2.28 -9.14
C ARG A 157 -1.59 -3.69 -8.63
N HIS A 158 -1.28 -4.65 -9.50
CA HIS A 158 -1.56 -6.06 -9.26
C HIS A 158 -0.61 -6.72 -8.25
N LEU A 159 0.68 -6.36 -8.25
CA LEU A 159 1.71 -6.91 -7.37
C LEU A 159 2.67 -5.81 -6.87
N PRO A 160 3.20 -5.90 -5.63
CA PRO A 160 4.28 -5.03 -5.19
C PRO A 160 5.63 -5.46 -5.80
N PRO A 161 6.52 -4.52 -6.16
CA PRO A 161 7.88 -4.82 -6.63
C PRO A 161 8.67 -5.68 -5.64
N THR A 162 8.57 -5.42 -4.33
CA THR A 162 9.16 -6.26 -3.29
C THR A 162 8.78 -7.73 -3.37
N LEU A 163 7.56 -8.09 -3.81
CA LEU A 163 7.20 -9.50 -3.99
C LEU A 163 8.02 -10.15 -5.11
N LEU A 164 8.34 -9.42 -6.19
CA LEU A 164 9.16 -9.92 -7.29
C LEU A 164 10.58 -10.25 -6.81
N ASP A 165 11.11 -9.49 -5.84
CA ASP A 165 12.36 -9.82 -5.17
C ASP A 165 12.25 -11.14 -4.39
N HIS A 166 11.21 -11.28 -3.58
CA HIS A 166 10.99 -12.46 -2.73
C HIS A 166 10.73 -13.75 -3.50
N ILE A 167 10.21 -13.64 -4.73
CA ILE A 167 10.03 -14.79 -5.61
C ILE A 167 11.19 -14.93 -6.60
N GLY A 168 12.24 -14.11 -6.56
CA GLY A 168 13.42 -14.28 -7.41
C GLY A 168 13.21 -13.93 -8.88
N VAL A 169 12.32 -12.99 -9.19
CA VAL A 169 12.11 -12.44 -10.54
C VAL A 169 12.21 -10.89 -10.59
N PRO A 170 13.23 -10.27 -9.94
CA PRO A 170 13.34 -8.81 -9.86
C PRO A 170 13.45 -8.13 -11.22
N HIS A 171 14.01 -8.83 -12.22
CA HIS A 171 14.15 -8.35 -13.59
C HIS A 171 12.79 -8.07 -14.28
N LEU A 172 11.67 -8.60 -13.76
CA LEU A 172 10.33 -8.37 -14.32
C LEU A 172 9.61 -7.16 -13.73
N LYS A 173 10.21 -6.41 -12.78
CA LYS A 173 9.58 -5.25 -12.15
C LYS A 173 9.14 -4.18 -13.13
N HIS A 174 9.86 -4.02 -14.24
CA HIS A 174 9.53 -3.06 -15.29
C HIS A 174 8.20 -3.36 -16.00
N LEU A 175 7.66 -4.59 -15.86
CA LEU A 175 6.35 -4.98 -16.38
C LEU A 175 5.20 -4.64 -15.42
N LEU A 176 5.50 -4.17 -14.20
CA LEU A 176 4.49 -3.78 -13.24
C LEU A 176 3.89 -2.43 -13.63
N GLU A 177 2.63 -2.43 -14.04
CA GLU A 177 1.90 -1.22 -14.35
C GLU A 177 1.12 -0.69 -13.15
N VAL A 178 1.13 0.63 -13.01
CA VAL A 178 0.25 1.37 -12.10
C VAL A 178 -0.88 1.97 -12.91
N VAL A 179 -2.10 1.57 -12.60
CA VAL A 179 -3.33 2.11 -13.20
C VAL A 179 -3.86 3.21 -12.30
N VAL A 180 -4.05 4.40 -12.86
CA VAL A 180 -4.79 5.48 -12.18
C VAL A 180 -6.27 5.21 -12.37
N ILE A 181 -6.97 4.91 -11.28
CA ILE A 181 -8.41 4.66 -11.29
C ILE A 181 -9.18 5.99 -11.34
N ASP A 182 -8.73 6.97 -10.57
CA ASP A 182 -9.35 8.29 -10.48
C ASP A 182 -8.29 9.33 -10.10
N GLU A 183 -8.50 10.57 -10.51
CA GLU A 183 -7.60 11.69 -10.22
C GLU A 183 -8.34 12.99 -9.96
N TYR A 184 -7.74 13.81 -9.09
CA TYR A 184 -8.24 15.13 -8.75
C TYR A 184 -7.07 16.12 -8.70
N GLN A 185 -7.23 17.26 -9.35
CA GLN A 185 -6.25 18.34 -9.37
C GLN A 185 -6.91 19.66 -9.02
N CYS A 186 -6.27 20.46 -8.17
CA CYS A 186 -6.71 21.82 -7.89
C CYS A 186 -5.54 22.75 -7.56
N VAL A 187 -5.79 24.05 -7.69
CA VAL A 187 -4.85 25.10 -7.29
C VAL A 187 -5.22 25.61 -5.92
N VAL A 188 -4.29 25.52 -4.98
CA VAL A 188 -4.40 26.07 -3.63
C VAL A 188 -3.59 27.36 -3.56
N HIS A 189 -4.25 28.47 -3.24
CA HIS A 189 -3.58 29.75 -3.06
C HIS A 189 -3.11 29.90 -1.62
N ILE A 190 -1.80 30.11 -1.44
CA ILE A 190 -1.18 30.25 -0.13
C ILE A 190 -0.74 31.70 0.02
N GLY A 191 -1.50 32.43 0.84
CA GLY A 191 -1.25 33.82 1.18
C GLY A 191 -0.33 33.96 2.41
N PRO A 192 0.18 35.18 2.66
CA PRO A 192 0.92 35.53 3.87
C PRO A 192 0.06 35.41 5.14
#